data_AF-A0A533XPZ8-F1
#
_entry.id   AF-A0A533XPZ8-F1
#
_cell.length_a   1.000
_cell.length_b   1.000
_cell.length_c   1.000
_cell.angle_alpha   90.00
_cell.angle_beta   90.00
_cell.angle_gamma   90.00
#
_symmetry.space_group_name_H-M   'P 1'
#
loop_
_entity.id
_entity.type
_entity.pdbx_description
1 polymer ?
#
loop_
_entity_poly.entity_id
_entity_poly.type
_entity_poly.pdbx_seq_one_letter_code
_entity_poly.pdbx_strand_id
1 'polypeptide(L)'
;MSTASSEGDELRTVGPAGWLGVCLVVLALVVLILAAPGKPPPSPGKESRPPVPDQDGVVRASSPALSAVAAAYTLAALWKRSPLDAEAFETALKPPPDFLEAGRLLSLRAGTVGATPTTLREHPPPMILLLQEEPDVVATVEALEGRRRDLTRYVVLAGVRDGQVVILDPLIGRVTLAVPDLVKRVVGEGIFWSPQS
;
A
#
# COMPACT_ATOMS: atom_id res chain seq x y z
N MET A 1 38.92 51.90 17.93
CA MET A 1 40.25 51.25 17.92
C MET A 1 40.08 49.87 18.53
N SER A 2 40.40 48.83 17.75
CA SER A 2 40.96 47.48 18.07
C SER A 2 40.30 46.65 19.20
N THR A 3 39.94 45.35 19.10
CA THR A 3 40.38 44.13 18.34
C THR A 3 39.23 43.08 18.36
N ALA A 4 38.92 42.29 17.30
CA ALA A 4 39.42 40.92 16.94
C ALA A 4 39.31 39.87 18.10
N SER A 5 38.99 38.57 17.99
CA SER A 5 38.60 37.56 16.98
C SER A 5 38.46 36.18 17.72
N SER A 6 38.00 35.11 17.03
CA SER A 6 38.24 33.66 17.30
C SER A 6 37.16 32.92 18.13
N GLU A 7 36.28 32.10 17.51
CA GLU A 7 36.38 30.67 17.10
C GLU A 7 35.96 29.66 18.19
N GLY A 8 35.24 28.62 17.77
CA GLY A 8 34.87 27.50 18.64
C GLY A 8 33.91 26.51 17.99
N ASP A 9 34.31 25.97 16.83
CA ASP A 9 33.70 24.82 16.18
C ASP A 9 33.86 23.58 17.09
N GLU A 10 32.78 23.10 17.72
CA GLU A 10 32.81 21.89 18.56
C GLU A 10 32.84 20.63 17.68
N LEU A 11 33.98 20.37 17.05
CA LEU A 11 34.35 19.02 16.64
C LEU A 11 34.51 18.16 17.90
N ARG A 12 33.44 17.43 18.25
CA ARG A 12 33.48 16.36 19.27
C ARG A 12 34.46 15.28 18.84
N THR A 13 35.70 15.45 19.27
CA THR A 13 36.78 14.50 19.13
C THR A 13 36.50 13.33 20.07
N VAL A 14 36.19 12.16 19.50
CA VAL A 14 36.03 10.93 20.26
C VAL A 14 37.40 10.55 20.83
N GLY A 15 37.52 10.58 22.16
CA GLY A 15 38.77 10.30 22.85
C GLY A 15 39.32 8.89 22.60
N PRO A 16 40.59 8.63 22.96
CA PRO A 16 41.29 7.37 22.69
C PRO A 16 40.61 6.13 23.28
N ALA A 17 39.82 6.28 24.35
CA ALA A 17 39.02 5.20 24.92
C ALA A 17 37.82 4.79 24.02
N GLY A 18 37.28 5.71 23.22
CA GLY A 18 36.20 5.42 22.28
C GLY A 18 36.69 4.68 21.02
N TRP A 19 37.92 4.95 20.59
CA TRP A 19 38.56 4.24 19.47
C TRP A 19 38.76 2.75 19.76
N LEU A 20 39.18 2.40 20.98
CA LEU A 20 39.35 1.00 21.39
C LEU A 20 38.03 0.21 21.36
N GLY A 21 36.91 0.85 21.71
CA GLY A 21 35.58 0.25 21.62
C GLY A 21 35.16 -0.06 20.18
N VAL A 22 35.41 0.86 19.25
CA VAL A 22 35.11 0.66 17.82
C VAL A 22 35.98 -0.45 17.23
N CYS A 23 37.28 -0.48 17.55
CA CYS A 23 38.19 -1.54 17.11
C CYS A 23 37.72 -2.92 17.60
N LEU A 24 37.23 -3.03 18.84
CA LEU A 24 36.78 -4.30 19.40
C LEU A 24 35.48 -4.80 18.73
N VAL A 25 34.55 -3.90 18.42
CA VAL A 25 33.32 -4.24 17.67
C VAL A 25 33.62 -4.68 16.24
N VAL A 26 34.53 -3.99 15.55
CA VAL A 26 34.94 -4.37 14.19
C VAL A 26 35.68 -5.70 14.19
N LEU A 27 36.57 -5.93 15.17
CA LEU A 27 37.29 -7.20 15.28
C LEU A 27 36.33 -8.36 15.57
N ALA A 28 35.35 -8.17 16.45
CA ALA A 28 34.31 -9.16 16.75
C ALA A 28 33.45 -9.47 15.50
N LEU A 29 33.09 -8.45 14.72
CA LEU A 29 32.34 -8.62 13.47
C LEU A 29 33.16 -9.39 12.42
N VAL A 30 34.45 -9.08 12.27
CA VAL A 30 35.34 -9.77 11.33
C VAL A 30 35.56 -11.23 11.75
N VAL A 31 35.74 -11.49 13.05
CA VAL A 31 35.84 -12.87 13.57
C VAL A 31 34.53 -13.63 13.37
N LEU A 32 33.36 -13.00 13.55
CA LEU A 32 32.07 -13.62 13.27
C LEU A 32 31.91 -14.01 11.79
N ILE A 33 32.41 -13.16 10.88
CA ILE A 33 32.39 -13.43 9.43
C ILE A 33 33.36 -14.56 9.06
N LEU A 34 34.56 -14.59 9.67
CA LEU A 34 35.60 -15.57 9.36
C LEU A 34 35.37 -16.93 10.04
N ALA A 35 34.69 -16.96 11.19
CA ALA A 35 34.41 -18.19 11.95
C ALA A 35 33.15 -18.93 11.48
N ALA A 36 32.40 -18.39 10.50
CA ALA A 36 31.31 -19.11 9.86
C ALA A 36 31.88 -20.15 8.88
N PRO A 37 31.74 -21.47 9.13
CA PRO A 37 32.24 -22.49 8.21
C PRO A 37 31.47 -22.39 6.88
N GLY A 38 32.23 -22.28 5.79
CA GLY A 38 31.74 -22.00 4.45
C GLY A 38 30.58 -22.89 4.03
N LYS A 39 29.38 -22.30 3.97
CA LYS A 39 28.29 -22.79 3.12
C LYS A 39 28.38 -22.09 1.76
N PRO A 40 28.30 -22.84 0.64
CA PRO A 40 28.33 -22.26 -0.69
C PRO A 40 27.15 -21.28 -0.87
N PRO A 41 27.30 -20.25 -1.73
CA PRO A 41 26.35 -19.15 -1.82
C PRO A 41 24.96 -19.66 -2.26
N PRO A 42 23.86 -19.19 -1.63
CA PRO A 42 22.53 -19.52 -2.09
C PRO A 42 22.24 -18.83 -3.43
N SER A 43 21.62 -19.58 -4.35
CA SER A 43 21.12 -19.09 -5.63
C SER A 43 20.24 -17.84 -5.46
N PRO A 44 20.30 -16.86 -6.39
CA PRO A 44 19.50 -15.66 -6.31
C PRO A 44 18.05 -16.01 -6.67
N GLY A 45 17.25 -16.36 -5.67
CA GLY A 45 15.87 -16.72 -5.88
C GLY A 45 15.15 -17.03 -4.58
N LYS A 46 14.33 -16.08 -4.14
CA LYS A 46 13.35 -16.18 -3.05
C LYS A 46 13.94 -16.19 -1.64
N GLU A 47 14.36 -15.02 -1.16
CA GLU A 47 14.23 -14.69 0.25
C GLU A 47 13.26 -13.52 0.36
N SER A 48 12.09 -13.82 0.94
CA SER A 48 11.04 -12.86 1.25
C SER A 48 11.59 -11.84 2.24
N ARG A 49 12.11 -10.73 1.71
CA ARG A 49 12.47 -9.58 2.51
C ARG A 49 11.21 -9.10 3.23
N PRO A 50 11.23 -8.85 4.55
CA PRO A 50 10.14 -8.14 5.20
C PRO A 50 9.94 -6.81 4.48
N PRO A 51 8.68 -6.35 4.28
CA PRO A 51 8.42 -5.13 3.52
C PRO A 51 9.19 -3.97 4.15
N VAL A 52 10.03 -3.32 3.35
CA VAL A 52 10.73 -2.10 3.75
C VAL A 52 9.65 -1.04 3.95
N PRO A 53 9.55 -0.41 5.14
CA PRO A 53 8.63 0.71 5.33
C PRO A 53 9.04 1.84 4.38
N ASP A 54 8.11 2.31 3.57
CA ASP A 54 8.33 3.53 2.80
C ASP A 54 8.46 4.74 3.75
N GLN A 55 9.22 5.75 3.30
CA GLN A 55 9.71 6.89 4.09
C GLN A 55 8.64 7.73 4.82
N ASP A 56 7.35 7.47 4.57
CA ASP A 56 6.21 8.19 5.16
C ASP A 56 5.42 7.39 6.22
N GLY A 57 5.82 6.14 6.52
CA GLY A 57 5.12 5.30 7.52
C GLY A 57 3.74 4.79 7.08
N VAL A 58 3.39 4.95 5.81
CA VAL A 58 2.14 4.45 5.22
C VAL A 58 2.36 3.01 4.75
N VAL A 59 1.57 2.07 5.28
CA VAL A 59 1.57 0.67 4.81
C VAL A 59 0.95 0.63 3.42
N ARG A 60 1.78 0.57 2.39
CA ARG A 60 1.35 0.50 0.98
C ARG A 60 0.97 -0.95 0.64
N ALA A 61 -0.26 -1.17 0.19
CA ALA A 61 -0.75 -2.49 -0.20
C ALA A 61 -0.12 -3.01 -1.51
N SER A 62 0.98 -3.76 -1.42
CA SER A 62 1.79 -4.24 -2.55
C SER A 62 1.19 -5.37 -3.40
N SER A 63 -0.06 -5.77 -3.15
CA SER A 63 -0.74 -6.83 -3.92
C SER A 63 -2.24 -6.60 -4.07
N PRO A 64 -2.90 -7.18 -5.10
CA PRO A 64 -4.34 -7.11 -5.27
C PRO A 64 -5.11 -7.57 -4.02
N ALA A 65 -4.65 -8.65 -3.37
CA ALA A 65 -5.26 -9.18 -2.15
C ALA A 65 -5.20 -8.18 -0.98
N LEU A 66 -4.03 -7.56 -0.76
CA LEU A 66 -3.89 -6.53 0.27
C LEU A 66 -4.75 -5.29 -0.04
N SER A 67 -4.83 -4.91 -1.32
CA SER A 67 -5.66 -3.77 -1.74
C SER A 67 -7.16 -4.05 -1.52
N ALA A 68 -7.62 -5.30 -1.68
CA ALA A 68 -9.00 -5.70 -1.43
C ALA A 68 -9.38 -5.49 0.04
N VAL A 69 -8.55 -5.99 0.96
CA VAL A 69 -8.76 -5.84 2.42
C VAL A 69 -8.76 -4.37 2.81
N ALA A 70 -7.76 -3.61 2.35
CA ALA A 70 -7.67 -2.18 2.65
C ALA A 70 -8.86 -1.37 2.11
N ALA A 71 -9.30 -1.65 0.87
CA ALA A 71 -10.46 -0.99 0.27
C ALA A 71 -11.76 -1.33 1.03
N ALA A 72 -11.94 -2.58 1.44
CA ALA A 72 -13.10 -3.03 2.21
C ALA A 72 -13.18 -2.33 3.58
N TYR A 73 -12.08 -2.29 4.34
CA TYR A 73 -12.02 -1.56 5.60
C TYR A 73 -12.25 -0.05 5.40
N THR A 74 -11.71 0.53 4.34
CA THR A 74 -11.93 1.95 4.00
C THR A 74 -13.41 2.23 3.72
N LEU A 75 -14.06 1.39 2.92
CA LEU A 75 -15.49 1.53 2.64
C LEU A 75 -16.35 1.32 3.90
N ALA A 76 -16.00 0.35 4.75
CA ALA A 76 -16.66 0.13 6.03
C ALA A 76 -16.59 1.37 6.94
N ALA A 77 -15.40 2.00 7.00
CA ALA A 77 -15.19 3.22 7.78
C ALA A 77 -16.03 4.40 7.28
N LEU A 78 -16.20 4.56 5.95
CA LEU A 78 -17.09 5.58 5.38
C LEU A 78 -18.55 5.37 5.79
N TRP A 79 -18.97 4.12 5.98
CA TRP A 79 -20.28 3.76 6.54
C TRP A 79 -20.34 3.77 8.06
N LYS A 80 -19.24 4.13 8.75
CA LYS A 80 -19.12 4.07 10.21
C LYS A 80 -19.46 2.68 10.76
N ARG A 81 -19.00 1.65 10.05
CA ARG A 81 -19.13 0.24 10.42
C ARG A 81 -17.75 -0.34 10.73
N SER A 82 -17.74 -1.33 11.61
CA SER A 82 -16.59 -2.17 11.91
C SER A 82 -17.06 -3.62 11.92
N PRO A 83 -16.29 -4.57 11.37
CA PRO A 83 -16.63 -5.98 11.48
C PRO A 83 -16.60 -6.41 12.95
N LEU A 84 -17.61 -7.18 13.36
CA LEU A 84 -17.64 -7.80 14.69
C LEU A 84 -16.65 -8.98 14.76
N ASP A 85 -16.49 -9.67 13.63
CA ASP A 85 -15.54 -10.75 13.43
C ASP A 85 -14.59 -10.34 12.29
N ALA A 86 -13.42 -9.83 12.67
CA ALA A 86 -12.40 -9.40 11.71
C ALA A 86 -11.82 -10.58 10.91
N GLU A 87 -11.74 -11.77 11.50
CA GLU A 87 -11.20 -12.96 10.83
C GLU A 87 -12.15 -13.45 9.73
N ALA A 88 -13.46 -13.50 10.02
CA ALA A 88 -14.46 -13.82 9.01
C ALA A 88 -14.48 -12.76 7.89
N PHE A 89 -14.38 -11.48 8.25
CA PHE A 89 -14.36 -10.38 7.30
C PHE A 89 -13.14 -10.45 6.35
N GLU A 90 -11.94 -10.65 6.89
CA GLU A 90 -10.72 -10.77 6.07
C GLU A 90 -10.69 -12.08 5.29
N THR A 91 -11.29 -13.16 5.83
CA THR A 91 -11.41 -14.43 5.11
C THR A 91 -12.31 -14.31 3.89
N ALA A 92 -13.41 -13.55 3.95
CA ALA A 92 -14.26 -13.27 2.79
C ALA A 92 -13.50 -12.51 1.67
N LEU A 93 -12.42 -11.80 2.01
CA LEU A 93 -11.65 -10.97 1.09
C LEU A 93 -10.38 -11.67 0.55
N LYS A 94 -10.16 -12.94 0.92
CA LYS A 94 -9.10 -13.77 0.31
C LYS A 94 -9.39 -13.98 -1.17
N PRO A 95 -8.38 -14.11 -2.05
CA PRO A 95 -8.62 -14.29 -3.49
C PRO A 95 -9.42 -15.57 -3.82
N PRO A 96 -10.49 -15.48 -4.64
CA PRO A 96 -11.11 -14.27 -5.16
C PRO A 96 -11.97 -13.54 -4.10
N PRO A 97 -11.83 -12.21 -3.95
CA PRO A 97 -12.52 -11.48 -2.88
C PRO A 97 -14.03 -11.43 -3.09
N ASP A 98 -14.79 -11.75 -2.03
CA ASP A 98 -16.24 -11.63 -1.96
C ASP A 98 -16.65 -10.38 -1.17
N PHE A 99 -16.76 -9.26 -1.88
CA PHE A 99 -17.19 -7.99 -1.28
C PHE A 99 -18.68 -7.96 -0.93
N LEU A 100 -19.49 -8.88 -1.45
CA LEU A 100 -20.91 -8.96 -1.10
C LEU A 100 -21.07 -9.58 0.28
N GLU A 101 -20.37 -10.68 0.54
CA GLU A 101 -20.32 -11.32 1.83
C GLU A 101 -19.67 -10.41 2.89
N ALA A 102 -18.57 -9.73 2.55
CA ALA A 102 -17.96 -8.75 3.44
C ALA A 102 -18.94 -7.63 3.86
N GLY A 103 -19.74 -7.12 2.91
CA GLY A 103 -20.80 -6.14 3.22
C GLY A 103 -21.90 -6.71 4.12
N ARG A 104 -22.29 -7.98 3.91
CA ARG A 104 -23.28 -8.68 4.73
C ARG A 104 -22.82 -8.84 6.19
N LEU A 105 -21.54 -9.16 6.42
CA LEU A 105 -20.94 -9.25 7.75
C LEU A 105 -20.97 -7.91 8.52
N LEU A 106 -21.08 -6.78 7.80
CA LEU A 106 -21.24 -5.44 8.35
C LEU A 106 -22.72 -5.02 8.53
N SER A 107 -23.67 -5.92 8.27
CA SER A 107 -25.12 -5.61 8.22
C SER A 107 -25.45 -4.51 7.21
N LEU A 108 -24.74 -4.48 6.09
CA LEU A 108 -25.01 -3.58 4.96
C LEU A 108 -25.67 -4.37 3.81
N ARG A 109 -26.46 -3.67 3.00
CA ARG A 109 -26.83 -4.16 1.66
C ARG A 109 -25.61 -3.99 0.76
N ALA A 110 -25.25 -5.04 0.03
CA ALA A 110 -24.18 -5.02 -0.94
C ALA A 110 -24.72 -5.38 -2.32
N GLY A 111 -24.18 -4.75 -3.36
CA GLY A 111 -24.54 -5.04 -4.74
C GLY A 111 -23.45 -4.59 -5.70
N THR A 112 -23.59 -4.98 -6.97
CA THR A 112 -22.68 -4.57 -8.04
C THR A 112 -23.35 -3.62 -9.01
N VAL A 113 -22.54 -2.79 -9.66
CA VAL A 113 -22.99 -1.84 -10.68
C VAL A 113 -21.90 -1.69 -11.74
N GLY A 114 -22.29 -1.70 -13.02
CA GLY A 114 -21.33 -1.41 -14.10
C GLY A 114 -20.73 -0.02 -13.91
N ALA A 115 -19.42 0.13 -14.10
CA ALA A 115 -18.75 1.43 -13.93
C ALA A 115 -18.72 2.23 -15.24
N THR A 116 -19.78 3.00 -15.49
CA THR A 116 -19.91 3.89 -16.65
C THR A 116 -20.08 5.34 -16.19
N PRO A 117 -19.88 6.34 -17.08
CA PRO A 117 -20.07 7.73 -16.69
C PRO A 117 -21.50 8.04 -16.22
N THR A 118 -22.50 7.31 -16.71
CA THR A 118 -23.90 7.47 -16.31
C THR A 118 -24.16 6.82 -14.95
N THR A 119 -23.71 5.58 -14.73
CA THR A 119 -23.94 4.88 -13.46
C THR A 119 -23.20 5.52 -12.31
N LEU A 120 -22.01 6.08 -12.52
CA LEU A 120 -21.29 6.83 -11.47
C LEU A 120 -22.02 8.11 -11.04
N ARG A 121 -22.96 8.62 -11.85
CA ARG A 121 -23.85 9.72 -11.48
C ARG A 121 -25.12 9.22 -10.79
N GLU A 122 -25.69 8.11 -11.24
CA GLU A 122 -26.96 7.56 -10.76
C GLU A 122 -26.81 6.76 -9.45
N HIS A 123 -25.71 6.03 -9.30
CA HIS A 123 -25.31 5.31 -8.10
C HIS A 123 -24.07 5.99 -7.52
N PRO A 124 -24.25 7.11 -6.79
CA PRO A 124 -23.12 7.87 -6.32
C PRO A 124 -22.32 7.09 -5.27
N PRO A 125 -21.03 7.40 -5.12
CA PRO A 125 -20.16 6.87 -4.06
C PRO A 125 -20.77 6.93 -2.63
N PRO A 126 -20.23 6.12 -1.70
CA PRO A 126 -18.97 5.38 -1.84
C PRO A 126 -19.09 3.95 -2.38
N MET A 127 -18.12 3.53 -3.20
CA MET A 127 -18.07 2.17 -3.79
C MET A 127 -16.62 1.70 -4.00
N ILE A 128 -16.40 0.39 -4.06
CA ILE A 128 -15.13 -0.24 -4.40
C ILE A 128 -15.04 -0.43 -5.92
N LEU A 129 -13.87 -0.14 -6.50
CA LEU A 129 -13.57 -0.36 -7.91
C LEU A 129 -12.29 -1.17 -8.04
N LEU A 130 -12.24 -2.07 -9.03
CA LEU A 130 -11.00 -2.70 -9.46
C LEU A 130 -10.40 -1.86 -10.60
N LEU A 131 -9.22 -1.29 -10.39
CA LEU A 131 -8.53 -0.51 -11.41
C LEU A 131 -7.39 -1.31 -12.03
N GLN A 132 -7.23 -1.17 -13.33
CA GLN A 132 -5.99 -1.45 -14.02
C GLN A 132 -5.00 -0.31 -13.75
N GLU A 133 -3.79 -0.65 -13.29
CA GLU A 133 -2.71 0.31 -13.18
C GLU A 133 -2.29 0.78 -14.57
N GLU A 134 -1.92 2.06 -14.67
CA GLU A 134 -1.23 2.51 -15.87
C GLU A 134 0.16 1.86 -15.93
N PRO A 135 0.60 1.41 -17.10
CA PRO A 135 1.95 0.90 -17.27
C PRO A 135 2.94 2.04 -17.03
N ASP A 136 3.66 1.98 -15.92
CA ASP A 136 4.88 2.77 -15.72
C ASP A 136 6.12 1.96 -16.14
N VAL A 137 7.27 2.62 -16.27
CA VAL A 137 8.50 1.97 -16.77
C VAL A 137 8.92 0.80 -15.86
N VAL A 138 8.71 0.91 -14.55
CA VAL A 138 9.11 -0.11 -13.57
C VAL A 138 8.17 -1.31 -13.64
N ALA A 139 6.86 -1.07 -13.57
CA ALA A 139 5.81 -2.06 -13.71
C ALA A 139 5.89 -2.79 -15.05
N THR A 140 6.25 -2.07 -16.12
CA THR A 140 6.46 -2.66 -17.46
C THR A 140 7.66 -3.60 -17.46
N VAL A 141 8.79 -3.20 -16.88
CA VAL A 141 9.98 -4.06 -16.77
C VAL A 141 9.67 -5.31 -15.94
N GLU A 142 9.05 -5.15 -14.77
CA GLU A 142 8.65 -6.27 -13.91
C GLU A 142 7.69 -7.24 -14.60
N ALA A 143 6.74 -6.71 -15.39
CA ALA A 143 5.81 -7.51 -16.17
C ALA A 143 6.51 -8.28 -17.29
N LEU A 144 7.41 -7.62 -18.03
CA LEU A 144 8.19 -8.24 -19.11
C LEU A 144 9.14 -9.33 -18.61
N GLU A 145 9.68 -9.18 -17.39
CA GLU A 145 10.51 -10.19 -16.74
C GLU A 145 9.68 -11.33 -16.11
N GLY A 146 8.35 -11.29 -16.26
CA GLY A 146 7.42 -12.28 -15.72
C GLY A 146 7.33 -12.25 -14.19
N ARG A 147 7.86 -11.19 -13.55
CA ARG A 147 7.87 -11.00 -12.10
C ARG A 147 6.55 -10.45 -11.57
N ARG A 148 5.76 -9.78 -12.43
CA ARG A 148 4.46 -9.20 -12.07
C ARG A 148 3.42 -9.50 -13.14
N ARG A 149 2.36 -10.23 -12.79
CA ARG A 149 1.38 -10.74 -13.77
C ARG A 149 0.02 -10.06 -13.74
N ASP A 150 -0.31 -9.33 -12.68
CA ASP A 150 -1.54 -8.55 -12.59
C ASP A 150 -1.23 -7.16 -12.04
N LEU A 151 -1.45 -6.17 -12.91
CA LEU A 151 -1.41 -4.74 -12.57
C LEU A 151 -2.82 -4.27 -12.26
N THR A 152 -3.49 -4.95 -11.33
CA THR A 152 -4.82 -4.56 -10.87
C THR A 152 -4.82 -4.30 -9.37
N ARG A 153 -5.65 -3.36 -8.93
CA ARG A 153 -5.80 -3.04 -7.51
C ARG A 153 -7.20 -2.54 -7.18
N TYR A 154 -7.65 -2.84 -5.98
CA TYR A 154 -8.92 -2.34 -5.46
C TYR A 154 -8.72 -0.98 -4.81
N VAL A 155 -9.63 -0.06 -5.14
CA VAL A 155 -9.67 1.30 -4.59
C VAL A 155 -11.08 1.65 -4.16
N VAL A 156 -11.24 2.72 -3.37
CA VAL A 156 -12.56 3.24 -2.99
C VAL A 156 -12.83 4.55 -3.73
N LEU A 157 -13.86 4.57 -4.56
CA LEU A 157 -14.46 5.83 -5.04
C LEU A 157 -15.21 6.46 -3.86
N ALA A 158 -14.75 7.61 -3.39
CA ALA A 158 -15.31 8.30 -2.23
C ALA A 158 -16.25 9.46 -2.60
N GLY A 159 -16.14 10.01 -3.81
CA GLY A 159 -16.93 11.17 -4.22
C GLY A 159 -16.86 11.42 -5.73
N VAL A 160 -17.92 12.00 -6.28
CA VAL A 160 -17.93 12.60 -7.63
C VAL A 160 -18.38 14.05 -7.48
N ARG A 161 -17.58 15.00 -8.00
CA ARG A 161 -17.88 16.43 -7.94
C ARG A 161 -17.30 17.13 -9.16
N ASP A 162 -18.09 18.00 -9.79
CA ASP A 162 -17.64 18.86 -10.90
C ASP A 162 -16.93 18.09 -12.03
N GLY A 163 -17.40 16.88 -12.34
CA GLY A 163 -16.81 16.00 -13.36
C GLY A 163 -15.51 15.31 -12.96
N GLN A 164 -15.07 15.50 -11.71
CA GLN A 164 -13.93 14.84 -11.09
C GLN A 164 -14.39 13.76 -10.11
N VAL A 165 -13.55 12.76 -9.91
CA VAL A 165 -13.73 11.72 -8.91
C VAL A 165 -12.66 11.82 -7.85
N VAL A 166 -13.03 11.48 -6.62
CA VAL A 166 -12.10 11.33 -5.50
C VAL A 166 -11.97 9.85 -5.20
N ILE A 167 -10.75 9.34 -5.31
CA ILE A 167 -10.41 7.94 -5.04
C ILE A 167 -9.53 7.88 -3.80
N LEU A 168 -9.78 6.90 -2.95
CA LEU A 168 -8.91 6.50 -1.86
C LEU A 168 -8.21 5.21 -2.30
N ASP A 169 -6.95 5.36 -2.66
CA ASP A 169 -6.10 4.28 -3.13
C ASP A 169 -5.21 3.79 -1.97
N PRO A 170 -5.27 2.49 -1.61
CA PRO A 170 -4.43 1.93 -0.55
C PRO A 170 -2.91 2.05 -0.78
N LEU A 171 -2.46 2.28 -2.02
CA LEU A 171 -1.04 2.41 -2.34
C LEU A 171 -0.52 3.85 -2.27
N ILE A 172 -1.29 4.78 -2.82
CA ILE A 172 -0.86 6.16 -3.07
C ILE A 172 -1.67 7.20 -2.28
N GLY A 173 -2.68 6.75 -1.53
CA GLY A 173 -3.56 7.62 -0.74
C GLY A 173 -4.66 8.25 -1.58
N ARG A 174 -5.05 9.47 -1.23
CA ARG A 174 -6.16 10.17 -1.88
C ARG A 174 -5.73 10.72 -3.24
N VAL A 175 -6.48 10.38 -4.30
CA VAL A 175 -6.25 10.83 -5.67
C VAL A 175 -7.50 11.51 -6.22
N THR A 176 -7.32 12.52 -7.06
CA THR A 176 -8.41 13.15 -7.82
C THR A 176 -8.08 13.08 -9.30
N LEU A 177 -9.05 12.65 -10.12
CA LEU A 177 -8.93 12.61 -11.58
C LEU A 177 -10.29 12.81 -12.25
N ALA A 178 -10.29 13.00 -13.57
CA ALA A 178 -11.52 13.17 -14.33
C ALA A 178 -12.31 11.85 -14.43
N VAL A 179 -13.64 11.92 -14.42
CA VAL A 179 -14.52 10.74 -14.59
C VAL A 179 -14.15 9.89 -15.82
N PRO A 180 -13.89 10.47 -17.02
CA PRO A 180 -13.54 9.68 -18.19
C PRO A 180 -12.26 8.87 -18.03
N ASP A 181 -11.28 9.40 -17.28
CA ASP A 181 -9.99 8.74 -17.09
C ASP A 181 -10.09 7.61 -16.07
N LEU A 182 -10.98 7.75 -15.07
CA LEU A 182 -11.32 6.64 -14.18
C LEU A 182 -11.98 5.51 -14.97
N VAL A 183 -13.04 5.81 -15.72
CA VAL A 183 -13.85 4.78 -16.40
C VAL A 183 -13.02 3.94 -17.36
N LYS A 184 -12.04 4.53 -18.06
CA LYS A 184 -11.11 3.80 -18.94
C LYS A 184 -10.27 2.74 -18.21
N ARG A 185 -10.10 2.88 -16.89
CA ARG A 185 -9.23 2.06 -16.06
C ARG A 185 -9.98 1.05 -15.20
N VAL A 186 -11.31 1.16 -15.09
CA VAL A 186 -12.09 0.21 -14.28
C VAL A 186 -12.17 -1.12 -15.02
N VAL A 187 -11.89 -2.19 -14.28
CA VAL A 187 -12.04 -3.57 -14.72
C VAL A 187 -13.30 -4.15 -14.08
N GLY A 188 -14.27 -4.55 -14.91
CA GLY A 188 -15.50 -5.18 -14.45
C GLY A 188 -16.48 -4.21 -13.79
N GLU A 189 -17.14 -4.67 -12.73
CA GLU A 189 -18.18 -3.94 -12.00
C GLU A 189 -17.63 -3.28 -10.73
N GLY A 190 -18.25 -2.17 -10.33
CA GLY A 190 -18.05 -1.58 -9.02
C GLY A 190 -18.93 -2.25 -7.97
N ILE A 191 -18.48 -2.27 -6.72
CA ILE A 191 -19.23 -2.81 -5.58
C ILE A 191 -19.67 -1.67 -4.67
N PHE A 192 -20.98 -1.51 -4.48
CA PHE A 192 -21.51 -0.54 -3.54
C PHE A 192 -22.05 -1.23 -2.29
N TRP A 193 -21.89 -0.57 -1.15
CA TRP A 193 -22.54 -0.93 0.09
C TRP A 193 -23.50 0.17 0.51
N SER A 194 -24.59 -0.16 1.18
CA SER A 194 -25.57 0.81 1.69
C SER A 194 -26.26 0.30 2.95
N PRO A 195 -26.80 1.19 3.81
CA PRO A 195 -27.54 0.76 5.00
C PRO A 195 -28.78 -0.08 4.65
N GLN A 196 -29.08 -1.06 5.50
CA GLN A 196 -30.41 -1.67 5.55
C GLN A 196 -31.37 -0.60 6.11
N SER A 197 -32.42 -0.29 5.35
CA SER A 197 -33.44 0.71 5.69
C SER A 197 -34.40 0.17 6.73
#